data_AF-A0A822HD96-F1
#
_entry.id   AF-A0A822HD96-F1
#
_cell.length_a   1.000
_cell.length_b   1.000
_cell.length_c   1.000
_cell.angle_alpha   90.00
_cell.angle_beta   90.00
_cell.angle_gamma   90.00
#
_symmetry.space_group_name_H-M   'P 1'
#
loop_
_entity.id
_entity.type
_entity.pdbx_description
1 polymer ?
#
loop_
_entity_poly.entity_id
_entity_poly.type
_entity_poly.pdbx_seq_one_letter_code
_entity_poly.pdbx_strand_id
1 'polypeptide(L)'
;DNATQTHLEYDGFDLKNTIIKQADVVLLGFPLMWPMSKEIRRNDLLSYEPLTRDTGPAMTWSMHTIGFLELNEFEKARQMFRRAYEIYVRPPFNVSRLLSSI
;
A
#
# COMPACT_ATOMS: atom_id res chain seq x y z
N ASP A 1 9.16 0.62 -15.45
CA ASP A 1 9.12 -0.45 -16.44
C ASP A 1 8.01 -0.16 -17.45
N ASN A 2 8.39 0.03 -18.71
CA ASN A 2 7.44 0.38 -19.76
C ASN A 2 6.52 -0.80 -20.12
N ALA A 3 6.94 -2.04 -19.89
CA ALA A 3 6.12 -3.21 -20.19
C ALA A 3 4.95 -3.37 -19.21
N THR A 4 5.20 -3.17 -17.91
CA THR A 4 4.17 -3.26 -16.86
C THR A 4 3.49 -1.93 -16.54
N GLN A 5 3.97 -0.82 -17.08
CA GLN A 5 3.49 0.53 -16.75
C GLN A 5 3.55 0.80 -15.24
N THR A 6 4.65 0.39 -14.62
CA THR A 6 4.94 0.52 -13.17
C THR A 6 6.22 1.31 -12.99
N HIS A 7 6.30 2.23 -12.03
CA HIS A 7 7.56 2.88 -11.65
C HIS A 7 8.48 1.88 -10.93
N LEU A 8 9.77 1.86 -11.28
CA LEU A 8 10.75 1.04 -10.57
C LEU A 8 11.38 1.87 -9.46
N GLU A 9 11.69 1.21 -8.33
CA GLU A 9 12.36 1.84 -7.18
C GLU A 9 13.77 2.33 -7.56
N TYR A 10 14.47 1.55 -8.38
CA TYR A 10 15.73 1.92 -9.02
C TYR A 10 15.88 1.20 -10.36
N ASP A 11 16.87 1.61 -11.16
CA ASP A 11 17.13 1.01 -12.47
C ASP A 11 17.51 -0.48 -12.34
N GLY A 12 16.78 -1.35 -13.04
CA GLY A 12 16.95 -2.80 -12.94
C GLY A 12 16.30 -3.48 -11.73
N PHE A 13 15.41 -2.80 -10.99
CA PHE A 13 14.68 -3.41 -9.88
C PHE A 13 13.86 -4.64 -10.33
N ASP A 14 14.01 -5.76 -9.62
CA ASP A 14 13.27 -7.00 -9.89
C ASP A 14 11.92 -7.02 -9.16
N LEU A 15 10.85 -6.70 -9.90
CA LEU A 15 9.46 -6.72 -9.43
C LEU A 15 8.91 -8.13 -9.10
N LYS A 16 9.68 -9.20 -9.27
CA LYS A 16 9.20 -10.58 -9.05
C LYS A 16 9.87 -11.26 -7.86
N ASN A 17 11.16 -11.02 -7.64
CA ASN A 17 11.94 -11.77 -6.65
C ASN A 17 12.49 -10.92 -5.50
N THR A 18 12.12 -9.63 -5.44
CA THR A 18 12.59 -8.73 -4.38
C THR A 18 11.56 -8.60 -3.27
N ILE A 19 11.96 -8.78 -2.01
CA ILE A 19 11.13 -8.47 -0.85
C ILE A 19 11.56 -7.12 -0.25
N ILE A 20 10.63 -6.20 -0.14
CA ILE A 20 10.86 -4.87 0.43
C ILE A 20 10.34 -4.77 1.87
N LYS A 21 10.98 -3.89 2.63
CA LYS A 21 10.63 -3.65 4.04
C LYS A 21 9.47 -2.68 4.21
N GLN A 22 9.40 -1.64 3.38
CA GLN A 22 8.49 -0.50 3.55
C GLN A 22 8.13 0.12 2.20
N ALA A 23 7.04 0.88 2.15
CA ALA A 23 6.65 1.65 0.96
C ALA A 23 7.77 2.60 0.50
N ASP A 24 8.10 2.55 -0.78
CA ASP A 24 8.94 3.54 -1.47
C ASP A 24 8.17 4.11 -2.67
N VAL A 25 8.11 3.39 -3.79
CA VAL A 25 7.37 3.80 -5.02
C VAL A 25 5.91 4.18 -4.74
N VAL A 26 5.27 3.51 -3.77
CA VAL A 26 3.89 3.82 -3.35
C VAL A 26 3.73 5.27 -2.86
N LEU A 27 4.79 5.87 -2.32
CA LEU A 27 4.83 7.24 -1.80
C LEU A 27 4.82 8.30 -2.90
N LEU A 28 5.07 7.92 -4.17
CA LEU A 28 4.96 8.83 -5.31
C LEU A 28 3.53 9.41 -5.43
N GLY A 29 2.50 8.65 -5.07
CA GLY A 29 1.12 9.14 -5.03
C GLY A 29 0.88 10.07 -3.85
N PHE A 30 0.69 9.54 -2.65
CA PHE A 30 0.69 10.33 -1.41
C PHE A 30 1.93 9.93 -0.57
N PRO A 31 2.69 10.88 -0.02
CA PRO A 31 2.42 12.32 0.05
C PRO A 31 3.01 13.16 -1.08
N LEU A 32 3.78 12.58 -2.01
CA LEU A 32 4.54 13.37 -3.00
C LEU A 32 3.65 14.04 -4.07
N MET A 33 2.45 13.51 -4.31
CA MET A 33 1.49 13.98 -5.33
C MET A 33 2.11 14.03 -6.73
N TRP A 34 2.99 13.07 -7.04
CA TRP A 34 3.67 12.99 -8.33
C TRP A 34 2.65 12.79 -9.45
N PRO A 35 2.69 13.61 -10.52
CA PRO A 35 1.77 13.46 -11.65
C PRO A 35 1.97 12.11 -12.35
N MET A 36 0.94 11.27 -12.36
CA MET A 36 0.91 10.00 -13.08
C MET A 36 -0.52 9.65 -13.49
N SER A 37 -0.67 8.74 -14.45
CA SER A 37 -1.99 8.25 -14.82
C SER A 37 -2.57 7.36 -13.70
N LYS A 38 -3.90 7.25 -13.65
CA LYS A 38 -4.58 6.32 -12.74
C LYS A 38 -4.15 4.86 -12.97
N GLU A 39 -3.87 4.50 -14.21
CA GLU A 39 -3.37 3.17 -14.60
C GLU A 39 -2.01 2.89 -13.95
N ILE A 40 -1.05 3.80 -14.09
CA ILE A 40 0.28 3.65 -13.50
C ILE A 40 0.18 3.63 -11.97
N ARG A 41 -0.63 4.53 -11.39
CA ARG A 41 -0.87 4.57 -9.94
C ARG A 41 -1.39 3.22 -9.42
N ARG A 42 -2.34 2.62 -10.15
CA ARG A 42 -2.91 1.31 -9.82
C ARG A 42 -1.87 0.20 -9.93
N ASN A 43 -1.07 0.21 -11.00
CA ASN A 43 -0.04 -0.80 -11.23
C ASN A 43 1.05 -0.73 -10.17
N ASP A 44 1.50 0.48 -9.79
CA ASP A 44 2.43 0.66 -8.68
C ASP A 44 1.90 0.03 -7.39
N LEU A 45 0.64 0.28 -7.02
CA LEU A 45 0.05 -0.30 -5.82
C LEU A 45 -0.01 -1.83 -5.87
N LEU A 46 -0.44 -2.40 -7.01
CA LEU A 46 -0.58 -3.85 -7.18
C LEU A 46 0.75 -4.58 -7.30
N SER A 47 1.76 -3.96 -7.92
CA SER A 47 3.09 -4.54 -8.06
C SER A 47 3.82 -4.56 -6.73
N TYR A 48 3.70 -3.51 -5.90
CA TYR A 48 4.45 -3.39 -4.65
C TYR A 48 3.75 -4.00 -3.42
N GLU A 49 2.43 -4.21 -3.47
CA GLU A 49 1.67 -4.91 -2.41
C GLU A 49 2.26 -6.31 -2.07
N PRO A 50 2.47 -7.24 -3.03
CA PRO A 50 2.99 -8.58 -2.73
C PRO A 50 4.49 -8.60 -2.40
N LEU A 51 5.25 -7.57 -2.78
CA LEU A 51 6.68 -7.46 -2.48
C LEU A 51 6.94 -6.97 -1.06
N THR A 52 5.95 -6.32 -0.45
CA THR A 52 6.05 -5.86 0.93
C THR A 52 5.91 -7.03 1.88
N ARG A 53 6.95 -7.28 2.68
CA ARG A 53 6.93 -8.33 3.71
C ARG A 53 5.75 -8.13 4.68
N ASP A 54 5.17 -9.22 5.19
CA ASP A 54 4.05 -9.16 6.13
C ASP A 54 4.37 -8.45 7.45
N THR A 55 5.65 -8.48 7.85
CA THR A 55 6.18 -7.73 9.01
C THR A 55 6.62 -6.30 8.67
N GLY A 56 6.12 -5.77 7.55
CA GLY A 56 6.29 -4.38 7.16
C GLY A 56 5.64 -3.44 8.19
N PRO A 57 6.13 -2.20 8.33
CA PRO A 57 5.56 -1.25 9.28
C PRO A 57 4.12 -0.90 8.89
N ALA A 58 3.28 -0.59 9.89
CA ALA A 58 1.90 -0.12 9.73
C ALA A 58 1.73 0.92 8.62
N MET A 59 2.69 1.85 8.55
CA MET A 59 2.68 2.99 7.64
C MET A 59 2.61 2.56 6.18
N THR A 60 3.24 1.44 5.79
CA THR A 60 3.17 0.95 4.40
C THR A 60 1.73 0.65 3.98
N TRP A 61 0.98 -0.05 4.85
CA TRP A 61 -0.41 -0.40 4.57
C TRP A 61 -1.32 0.83 4.59
N SER A 62 -1.02 1.84 5.42
CA SER A 62 -1.71 3.13 5.37
C SER A 62 -1.49 3.85 4.03
N MET A 63 -0.29 3.83 3.47
CA MET A 63 0.01 4.45 2.17
C MET A 63 -0.69 3.72 1.02
N HIS A 64 -0.71 2.38 1.05
CA HIS A 64 -1.51 1.60 0.11
C HIS A 64 -3.01 1.90 0.24
N THR A 65 -3.52 2.05 1.47
CA THR A 65 -4.93 2.41 1.72
C THR A 65 -5.29 3.72 1.03
N ILE A 66 -4.49 4.76 1.24
CA ILE A 66 -4.70 6.08 0.60
C ILE A 66 -4.68 5.93 -0.92
N GLY A 67 -3.70 5.21 -1.47
CA GLY A 67 -3.60 4.99 -2.91
C GLY A 67 -4.83 4.30 -3.52
N PHE A 68 -5.38 3.27 -2.87
CA PHE A 68 -6.59 2.63 -3.36
C PHE A 68 -7.84 3.50 -3.19
N LEU A 69 -7.89 4.37 -2.16
CA LEU A 69 -8.97 5.37 -2.02
C LEU A 69 -8.93 6.41 -3.14
N GLU A 70 -7.76 6.90 -3.53
CA GLU A 70 -7.58 7.82 -4.67
C GLU A 70 -8.13 7.23 -5.99
N LEU A 71 -8.09 5.91 -6.12
CA LEU A 71 -8.59 5.16 -7.27
C LEU A 71 -10.05 4.71 -7.14
N ASN A 72 -10.73 4.99 -6.03
CA ASN A 72 -12.06 4.49 -5.67
C ASN A 72 -12.14 2.94 -5.58
N GLU A 73 -11.02 2.26 -5.31
CA GLU A 73 -10.98 0.81 -5.09
C GLU A 73 -11.22 0.48 -3.61
N PHE A 74 -12.43 0.76 -3.14
CA PHE A 74 -12.79 0.68 -1.72
C PHE A 74 -12.56 -0.69 -1.08
N GLU A 75 -12.72 -1.77 -1.84
CA GLU A 75 -12.48 -3.13 -1.36
C GLU A 75 -11.00 -3.35 -1.00
N LYS A 76 -10.10 -3.00 -1.94
CA LYS A 76 -8.65 -3.06 -1.72
C LYS A 76 -8.22 -2.09 -0.62
N ALA A 77 -8.75 -0.87 -0.61
CA ALA A 77 -8.49 0.09 0.45
C ALA A 77 -8.85 -0.46 1.84
N ARG A 78 -10.03 -1.09 1.98
CA ARG A 78 -10.46 -1.69 3.25
C ARG A 78 -9.53 -2.81 3.71
N GLN A 79 -9.07 -3.67 2.78
CA GLN A 79 -8.11 -4.74 3.08
C GLN A 79 -6.78 -4.17 3.58
N MET A 80 -6.23 -3.16 2.91
CA MET A 80 -4.99 -2.51 3.34
C MET A 80 -5.17 -1.79 4.67
N PHE A 81 -6.32 -1.14 4.89
CA PHE A 81 -6.62 -0.45 6.13
C PHE A 81 -6.61 -1.41 7.32
N ARG A 82 -7.24 -2.59 7.19
CA ARG A 82 -7.19 -3.63 8.22
C ARG A 82 -5.77 -4.05 8.55
N ARG A 83 -4.93 -4.33 7.55
CA ARG A 83 -3.51 -4.66 7.75
C ARG A 83 -2.75 -3.55 8.50
N ALA A 84 -3.11 -2.30 8.29
CA ALA A 84 -2.47 -1.16 8.92
C ALA A 84 -2.73 -1.06 10.43
N TYR A 85 -3.94 -1.41 10.91
CA TYR A 85 -4.30 -1.20 12.32
C TYR A 85 -4.47 -2.50 13.13
N GLU A 86 -4.90 -3.61 12.52
CA GLU A 86 -5.44 -4.79 13.24
C GLU A 86 -4.40 -5.40 14.21
N ILE A 87 -3.13 -5.46 13.82
CA ILE A 87 -2.04 -5.99 14.66
C ILE A 87 -1.70 -5.13 15.90
N TYR A 88 -2.14 -3.87 15.90
CA TYR A 88 -1.90 -2.90 16.95
C TYR A 88 -3.09 -2.74 17.90
N VAL A 89 -4.22 -3.40 17.60
CA VAL A 89 -5.38 -3.46 18.50
C VAL A 89 -5.04 -4.38 19.66
N ARG A 90 -4.58 -3.80 20.76
CA ARG A 90 -4.11 -4.55 21.92
C ARG A 90 -4.69 -3.98 23.22
N PRO A 91 -5.06 -4.83 24.19
CA PRO A 91 -5.46 -4.35 25.52
C PRO A 91 -4.39 -3.46 26.16
N PRO A 92 -4.77 -2.45 26.97
CA PRO A 92 -6.15 -2.05 27.30
C PRO A 92 -6.82 -1.15 26.23
N PHE A 93 -6.09 -0.75 25.19
CA PHE A 93 -6.53 0.25 24.22
C PHE A 93 -7.11 -0.43 22.95
N ASN A 94 -8.36 -0.88 23.05
CA ASN A 94 -9.11 -1.58 21.97
C ASN A 94 -9.72 -0.63 20.92
N VAL A 95 -8.95 0.34 20.43
CA VAL A 95 -9.42 1.53 19.68
C VAL A 95 -10.33 1.22 18.47
N SER A 96 -10.30 0.01 17.90
CA SER A 96 -11.11 -0.36 16.71
C SER A 96 -12.19 -1.42 16.94
N ARG A 97 -12.39 -1.97 18.15
CA ARG A 97 -13.44 -2.99 18.39
C ARG A 97 -14.86 -2.46 18.18
N LEU A 98 -15.03 -1.14 18.15
CA LEU A 98 -16.30 -0.48 17.86
C LEU A 98 -16.69 -0.48 16.36
N LEU A 99 -15.73 -0.72 15.45
CA LEU A 99 -15.98 -0.71 13.99
C LEU A 99 -16.21 -2.09 13.39
N SER A 100 -15.92 -3.18 14.13
CA SER A 100 -16.20 -4.55 13.69
C SER A 100 -17.65 -4.99 13.93
N SER A 101 -18.48 -4.12 14.51
CA SER A 101 -19.89 -4.34 14.84
C SER A 101 -20.87 -3.50 14.01
N ILE A 102 -20.40 -2.91 12.91
CA ILE A 102 -21.21 -2.15 11.94
C ILE A 102 -20.96 -2.72 10.54
#